data_AF-A0AAW1PSK6-F1
#
_entry.id   AF-A0AAW1PSK6-F1
#
_cell.length_a   1.000
_cell.length_b   1.000
_cell.length_c   1.000
_cell.angle_alpha   90.00
_cell.angle_beta   90.00
_cell.angle_gamma   90.00
#
_symmetry.space_group_name_H-M   'P 1'
#
loop_
_entity.id
_entity.type
_entity.pdbx_description
1 polymer ?
#
loop_
_entity_poly.entity_id
_entity_poly.type
_entity_poly.pdbx_seq_one_letter_code
_entity_poly.pdbx_strand_id
1 'polypeptide(L)'
;MAGKASLMRGLARRANLALAPTRGGGGGPVALGRPVSQPLPEEDELLWDDGSAHPEWCLDSFDLVSKWEALGMLSAGFAVFGVVWGAAALNDKASKMPYAPREYPYDNLRTELGGDLGAGTVPTNR
;
A
#
# COMPACT_ATOMS: atom_id res chain seq x y z
N MET A 1 31.51 54.27 11.53
CA MET A 1 31.25 52.84 11.85
C MET A 1 30.01 52.24 11.15
N ALA A 2 29.03 53.02 10.65
CA ALA A 2 27.78 52.50 10.07
C ALA A 2 27.89 51.75 8.73
N GLY A 3 28.84 52.10 7.85
CA GLY A 3 28.96 51.50 6.50
C GLY A 3 29.41 50.03 6.49
N LYS A 4 30.27 49.62 7.43
CA LYS A 4 30.76 48.23 7.54
C LYS A 4 29.65 47.26 7.97
N ALA A 5 28.75 47.71 8.86
CA ALA A 5 27.61 46.91 9.31
C ALA A 5 26.56 46.69 8.19
N SER A 6 26.35 47.69 7.33
CA SER A 6 25.46 47.57 6.17
C SER A 6 26.01 46.57 5.14
N LEU A 7 27.31 46.64 4.86
CA LEU A 7 27.99 45.73 3.93
C LEU A 7 27.96 44.28 4.42
N MET A 8 28.23 44.06 5.71
CA MET A 8 28.14 42.74 6.37
C MET A 8 26.72 42.15 6.31
N ARG A 9 25.68 42.97 6.55
CA ARG A 9 24.27 42.56 6.42
C ARG A 9 23.86 42.24 4.97
N GLY A 10 24.48 42.90 3.99
CA GLY A 10 24.29 42.62 2.56
C GLY A 10 24.94 41.29 2.13
N LEU A 11 26.16 41.02 2.60
CA LEU A 11 26.85 39.76 2.35
C LEU A 11 26.14 38.58 3.00
N ALA A 12 25.71 38.71 4.26
CA ALA A 12 25.00 37.64 4.98
C ALA A 12 23.69 37.23 4.27
N ARG A 13 22.93 38.21 3.75
CA ARG A 13 21.71 37.93 2.97
C ARG A 13 21.99 37.20 1.66
N ARG A 14 23.08 37.55 0.96
CA ARG A 14 23.48 36.87 -0.29
C ARG A 14 24.01 35.45 -0.05
N ALA A 15 24.72 35.22 1.06
CA ALA A 15 25.21 33.89 1.42
C ALA A 15 24.06 32.91 1.70
N ASN A 16 23.01 33.37 2.41
CA ASN A 16 21.83 32.54 2.68
C ASN A 16 21.04 32.19 1.42
N LEU A 17 20.99 33.07 0.41
CA LEU A 17 20.35 32.82 -0.88
C LEU A 17 21.11 31.79 -1.74
N ALA A 18 22.44 31.70 -1.60
CA ALA A 18 23.26 30.76 -2.36
C ALA A 18 23.18 29.31 -1.85
N LEU A 19 22.73 29.11 -0.61
CA LEU A 19 22.52 27.79 0.01
C LEU A 19 21.07 27.29 -0.12
N ALA A 20 20.15 28.12 -0.59
CA ALA A 20 18.76 27.72 -0.74
C ALA A 20 18.59 26.76 -1.93
N PRO A 21 17.83 25.67 -1.77
CA PRO A 21 17.56 24.73 -2.85
C PRO A 21 16.89 25.44 -4.02
N THR A 22 17.26 25.06 -5.25
CA THR A 22 16.70 25.61 -6.49
C THR A 22 15.99 24.49 -7.25
N ARG A 23 14.83 24.80 -7.85
CA ARG A 23 14.08 23.82 -8.67
C ARG A 23 14.73 23.69 -10.04
N GLY A 24 14.78 22.46 -10.56
CA GLY A 24 15.14 22.21 -11.96
C GLY A 24 14.14 22.90 -12.90
N GLY A 25 14.63 23.62 -13.91
CA GLY A 25 13.79 24.33 -14.89
C GLY A 25 13.81 25.86 -14.84
N GLY A 26 14.75 26.48 -14.11
CA GLY A 26 14.96 27.93 -14.15
C GLY A 26 14.21 28.75 -13.10
N GLY A 27 13.93 28.15 -11.94
CA GLY A 27 13.40 28.87 -10.77
C GLY A 27 14.51 29.45 -9.88
N GLY A 28 14.24 30.61 -9.28
CA GLY A 28 15.07 31.16 -8.20
C GLY A 28 15.04 30.31 -6.93
N PRO A 29 15.80 30.70 -5.89
CA PRO A 29 15.86 29.96 -4.63
C PRO A 29 14.49 29.78 -3.99
N VAL A 30 14.19 28.55 -3.57
CA VAL A 30 12.92 28.16 -2.95
C VAL A 30 12.93 28.55 -1.49
N ALA A 31 11.81 29.11 -1.02
CA ALA A 31 11.62 29.36 0.40
C ALA A 31 11.57 28.02 1.15
N LEU A 32 12.45 27.88 2.14
CA LEU A 32 12.46 26.71 3.03
C LEU A 32 11.26 26.76 3.97
N GLY A 33 10.75 25.58 4.32
CA GLY A 33 9.63 25.36 5.24
C GLY A 33 9.94 25.79 6.67
N ARG A 34 9.09 25.34 7.61
CA ARG A 34 9.18 25.76 9.03
C ARG A 34 10.59 25.49 9.59
N PRO A 35 11.16 26.40 10.40
CA PRO A 35 12.41 26.12 11.10
C PRO A 35 12.20 24.93 12.04
N VAL A 36 13.26 24.12 12.22
CA VAL A 36 13.25 22.96 13.12
C VAL A 36 13.19 23.45 14.57
N SER A 37 11.97 23.74 15.03
CA SER A 37 11.69 24.26 16.38
C SER A 37 11.29 23.16 17.35
N GLN A 38 10.88 22.00 16.84
CA GLN A 38 10.39 20.86 17.60
C GLN A 38 10.87 19.55 16.98
N PRO A 39 10.98 18.46 17.78
CA PRO A 39 11.20 17.12 17.25
C PRO A 39 10.11 16.76 16.24
N LEU A 40 10.49 16.03 15.19
CA LEU A 40 9.55 15.58 14.17
C LEU A 40 8.61 14.51 14.79
N PRO A 41 7.28 14.68 14.69
CA PRO A 41 6.32 13.63 15.05
C PRO A 41 6.57 12.35 14.23
N GLU A 42 6.35 11.16 14.82
CA GLU A 42 6.53 9.88 14.11
C GLU A 42 5.57 9.75 12.92
N GLU A 43 4.37 10.34 12.99
CA GLU A 43 3.44 10.37 11.85
C GLU A 43 3.90 11.24 10.67
N ASP A 44 4.78 12.22 10.88
CA ASP A 44 5.33 13.06 9.80
C ASP A 44 6.31 12.25 8.91
N GLU A 45 6.73 11.06 9.33
CA GLU A 45 7.54 10.12 8.52
C GLU A 45 6.78 9.55 7.31
N LEU A 46 5.45 9.48 7.43
CA LEU A 46 4.56 8.98 6.38
C LEU A 46 4.19 10.08 5.37
N LEU A 47 4.52 11.33 5.68
CA LEU A 47 4.30 12.48 4.82
C LEU A 47 5.61 12.79 4.08
N TRP A 48 5.59 12.71 2.76
CA TRP A 48 6.74 13.13 1.97
C TRP A 48 6.76 14.65 1.85
N ASP A 49 7.49 15.31 2.75
CA ASP A 49 7.76 16.75 2.70
C ASP A 49 9.10 16.99 1.98
N ASP A 50 9.10 17.85 0.95
CA ASP A 50 10.31 18.28 0.23
C ASP A 50 11.07 19.41 0.96
N GLY A 51 10.52 19.87 2.08
CA GLY A 51 11.06 20.95 2.92
C GLY A 51 10.82 22.34 2.34
N SER A 52 9.96 22.48 1.33
CA SER A 52 9.58 23.77 0.77
C SER A 52 8.44 24.42 1.53
N ALA A 53 8.34 25.75 1.45
CA ALA A 53 7.25 26.51 2.07
C ALA A 53 5.96 26.51 1.22
N HIS A 54 5.93 25.81 0.08
CA HIS A 54 4.77 25.79 -0.81
C HIS A 54 3.97 24.51 -0.62
N PRO A 55 2.65 24.60 -0.35
CA PRO A 55 1.80 23.41 -0.28
C PRO A 55 1.72 22.75 -1.65
N GLU A 56 1.91 21.43 -1.68
CA GLU A 56 1.77 20.60 -2.87
C GLU A 56 0.32 20.15 -2.97
N TRP A 57 -0.49 20.86 -3.76
CA TRP A 57 -1.94 20.60 -3.83
C TRP A 57 -2.31 19.13 -4.13
N CYS A 58 -1.46 18.39 -4.83
CA CYS A 58 -1.71 16.97 -5.15
C CYS A 58 -1.40 16.01 -4.00
N LEU A 59 -0.57 16.40 -3.03
CA LEU A 59 -0.14 15.56 -1.91
C LEU A 59 -0.68 16.06 -0.56
N ASP A 60 -0.96 17.35 -0.44
CA ASP A 60 -1.38 18.00 0.81
C ASP A 60 -2.90 18.25 0.87
N SER A 61 -3.60 18.24 -0.28
CA SER A 61 -5.06 18.40 -0.35
C SER A 61 -5.72 17.08 -0.74
N PHE A 62 -6.37 16.46 0.24
CA PHE A 62 -7.19 15.27 0.06
C PHE A 62 -8.69 15.61 0.14
N ASP A 63 -9.15 16.54 -0.70
CA ASP A 63 -10.56 17.00 -0.70
C ASP A 63 -11.48 16.15 -1.59
N LEU A 64 -10.96 15.11 -2.23
CA LEU A 64 -11.71 14.27 -3.18
C LEU A 64 -12.74 13.37 -2.50
N VAL A 65 -12.36 12.71 -1.40
CA VAL A 65 -13.17 11.69 -0.72
C VAL A 65 -12.86 11.70 0.77
N SER A 66 -13.89 11.77 1.62
CA SER A 66 -13.68 11.70 3.08
C SER A 66 -13.25 10.28 3.51
N LYS A 67 -12.54 10.15 4.64
CA LYS A 67 -12.10 8.82 5.15
C LYS A 67 -13.24 7.80 5.28
N TRP A 68 -14.44 8.25 5.63
CA TRP A 68 -15.61 7.40 5.80
C TRP A 68 -16.25 7.01 4.47
N GLU A 69 -16.22 7.91 3.50
CA GLU A 69 -16.66 7.64 2.14
C GLU A 69 -15.72 6.65 1.45
N ALA A 70 -14.40 6.81 1.62
CA ALA A 70 -13.40 5.87 1.14
C ALA A 70 -13.61 4.46 1.74
N LEU A 71 -13.87 4.38 3.05
CA LEU A 71 -14.20 3.13 3.72
C LEU A 71 -15.50 2.51 3.20
N GLY A 72 -16.51 3.35 2.93
CA GLY A 72 -17.78 2.93 2.34
C GLY A 72 -17.58 2.34 0.95
N MET A 73 -16.80 2.99 0.09
CA MET A 73 -16.47 2.51 -1.25
C MET A 73 -15.71 1.18 -1.21
N LEU A 74 -14.73 1.04 -0.31
CA LEU A 74 -13.99 -0.21 -0.13
C LEU A 74 -14.91 -1.35 0.32
N SER A 75 -15.75 -1.07 1.32
CA SER A 75 -16.69 -2.04 1.88
C SER A 75 -17.76 -2.46 0.86
N ALA A 76 -18.25 -1.52 0.06
CA ALA A 76 -19.18 -1.78 -1.04
C ALA A 76 -18.54 -2.67 -2.11
N GLY A 77 -17.29 -2.41 -2.49
CA GLY A 77 -16.54 -3.25 -3.42
C GLY A 77 -16.44 -4.70 -2.95
N PHE A 78 -16.03 -4.92 -1.70
CA PHE A 78 -15.98 -6.27 -1.12
C PHE A 78 -17.34 -6.94 -1.01
N ALA A 79 -18.39 -6.19 -0.67
CA ALA A 79 -19.74 -6.74 -0.59
C ALA A 79 -20.23 -7.26 -1.95
N VAL A 80 -19.96 -6.54 -3.05
CA VAL A 80 -20.31 -6.98 -4.41
C VAL A 80 -19.60 -8.29 -4.75
N PHE A 81 -18.29 -8.39 -4.50
CA PHE A 81 -17.55 -9.63 -4.75
C PHE A 81 -18.05 -10.78 -3.88
N GLY A 82 -18.37 -10.52 -2.60
CA GLY A 82 -18.94 -11.51 -1.70
C GLY A 82 -20.28 -12.06 -2.19
N VAL A 83 -21.16 -11.19 -2.69
CA VAL A 83 -22.45 -11.60 -3.28
C VAL A 83 -22.25 -12.42 -4.56
N VAL A 84 -21.39 -11.98 -5.47
CA VAL A 84 -21.09 -12.72 -6.71
C VAL A 84 -20.52 -14.11 -6.39
N TRP A 85 -19.56 -14.18 -5.46
CA TRP A 85 -18.99 -15.44 -5.01
C TRP A 85 -20.05 -16.35 -4.37
N GLY A 86 -20.87 -15.82 -3.46
CA GLY A 86 -21.93 -16.59 -2.81
C GLY A 86 -22.95 -17.14 -3.80
N ALA A 87 -23.38 -16.31 -4.76
CA ALA A 87 -24.28 -16.74 -5.83
C ALA A 87 -23.65 -17.82 -6.73
N ALA A 88 -22.36 -17.70 -7.04
CA ALA A 88 -21.63 -18.70 -7.81
C ALA A 88 -21.47 -20.03 -7.04
N ALA A 89 -21.21 -19.97 -5.73
CA ALA A 89 -21.10 -21.15 -4.87
C ALA A 89 -22.44 -21.90 -4.75
N LEU A 90 -23.56 -21.16 -4.64
CA LEU A 90 -24.91 -21.75 -4.64
C LEU A 90 -25.30 -22.32 -6.01
N ASN A 91 -24.73 -21.80 -7.10
CA ASN A 91 -24.99 -22.24 -8.47
C ASN A 91 -23.76 -22.88 -9.12
N ASP A 92 -23.04 -23.72 -8.37
CA ASP A 92 -21.85 -24.37 -8.89
C ASP A 92 -22.19 -25.41 -9.97
N LYS A 93 -21.65 -25.20 -11.18
CA LYS A 93 -21.80 -26.11 -12.32
C LYS A 93 -21.04 -27.43 -12.12
N ALA A 94 -19.97 -27.43 -11.33
CA ALA A 94 -19.20 -28.65 -11.07
C ALA A 94 -20.02 -29.66 -10.24
N SER A 95 -20.78 -29.19 -9.25
CA SER A 95 -21.65 -30.06 -8.43
C SER A 95 -22.84 -30.69 -9.18
N LYS A 96 -23.27 -30.11 -10.32
CA LYS A 96 -24.46 -30.54 -11.08
C LYS A 96 -24.14 -31.43 -12.27
N MET A 97 -22.89 -31.86 -12.42
CA MET A 97 -22.51 -32.74 -13.53
C MET A 97 -23.15 -34.13 -13.33
N PRO A 98 -23.88 -34.67 -14.32
CA PRO A 98 -24.57 -35.97 -14.20
C PRO A 98 -23.61 -37.17 -14.31
N TYR A 99 -22.31 -36.95 -14.17
CA TYR A 99 -21.30 -38.00 -14.27
C TYR A 99 -20.99 -38.54 -12.88
N ALA A 100 -20.96 -39.86 -12.75
CA ALA A 100 -20.51 -40.49 -11.52
C ALA A 100 -19.06 -40.05 -11.22
N PRO A 101 -18.71 -39.83 -9.93
CA PRO A 101 -17.33 -39.65 -9.54
C PRO A 101 -16.45 -40.78 -10.07
N ARG A 102 -15.21 -40.47 -10.42
CA ARG A 102 -14.27 -41.47 -10.93
C ARG A 102 -13.87 -42.40 -9.79
N GLU A 103 -14.35 -43.64 -9.85
CA GLU A 103 -13.92 -44.70 -8.96
C GLU A 103 -12.63 -45.34 -9.49
N TYR A 104 -11.69 -45.59 -8.59
CA TYR A 104 -10.47 -46.33 -8.90
C TYR A 104 -10.45 -47.67 -8.15
N PRO A 105 -9.86 -48.73 -8.75
CA PRO A 105 -9.62 -49.99 -8.07
C PRO A 105 -8.76 -49.81 -6.80
N TYR A 106 -8.74 -50.84 -5.94
CA TYR A 106 -7.93 -50.87 -4.71
C TYR A 106 -8.25 -49.75 -3.72
N ASP A 107 -9.53 -49.63 -3.34
CA ASP A 107 -10.00 -48.62 -2.39
C ASP A 107 -9.57 -47.19 -2.81
N ASN A 108 -9.93 -46.79 -4.04
CA ASN A 108 -9.56 -45.51 -4.65
C ASN A 108 -8.05 -45.19 -4.63
N LEU A 109 -7.20 -46.22 -4.80
CA LEU A 109 -5.73 -46.07 -4.78
C LEU A 109 -5.21 -45.43 -3.49
N ARG A 110 -5.94 -45.56 -2.37
CA ARG A 110 -5.62 -44.93 -1.08
C ARG A 110 -4.16 -45.15 -0.68
N THR A 111 -3.67 -46.38 -0.79
CA THR A 111 -2.28 -46.74 -0.47
C THR A 111 -1.27 -46.04 -1.41
N GLU A 112 -1.57 -45.95 -2.71
CA GLU A 112 -0.70 -45.34 -3.71
C GLU A 112 -0.68 -43.80 -3.64
N LEU A 113 -1.75 -43.22 -3.08
CA LEU A 113 -1.86 -41.78 -2.80
C LEU A 113 -1.26 -41.38 -1.43
N GLY A 114 -0.57 -42.31 -0.75
CA GLY A 114 0.08 -42.06 0.53
C GLY A 114 -0.84 -42.14 1.75
N GLY A 115 -2.03 -42.70 1.58
CA GLY A 115 -2.91 -43.08 2.68
C GLY A 115 -2.28 -44.20 3.51
N ASP A 116 -2.50 -44.12 4.81
CA ASP A 116 -2.09 -45.12 5.78
C ASP A 116 -2.81 -46.46 5.51
N LEU A 117 -2.08 -47.57 5.70
CA LEU A 117 -2.65 -48.93 5.69
C LEU A 117 -3.50 -49.11 6.95
N GLY A 118 -4.68 -48.50 6.98
CA GLY A 118 -5.60 -48.59 8.11
C GLY A 118 -6.08 -50.03 8.27
N ALA A 119 -5.62 -50.71 9.33
CA ALA A 119 -6.15 -51.90 10.03
C ALA A 119 -6.85 -53.04 9.24
N GLY A 120 -6.70 -53.13 7.92
CA GLY A 120 -7.38 -54.10 7.08
C GLY A 120 -6.52 -54.42 5.88
N THR A 121 -5.99 -55.65 5.87
CA THR A 121 -5.34 -56.30 4.73
C THR A 121 -3.96 -55.76 4.33
N VAL A 122 -2.93 -56.22 5.02
CA VAL A 122 -1.65 -56.53 4.37
C VAL A 122 -1.88 -57.83 3.59
N PRO A 123 -1.89 -57.85 2.24
CA PRO A 123 -1.76 -59.11 1.53
C PRO A 123 -0.32 -59.59 1.77
N THR A 124 -0.18 -60.54 2.69
CA THR A 124 1.06 -61.28 2.89
C THR A 124 1.31 -62.08 1.61
N ASN A 125 2.22 -61.61 0.77
CA ASN A 125 2.83 -62.44 -0.26
C ASN A 125 4.35 -62.32 -0.12
N ARG A 126 4.88 -63.13 0.81
CA ARG A 126 6.27 -63.55 0.87
C ARG A 126 6.29 -65.04 1.19
#